data_AF-A0A1J5A499-F1
#
_entry.id   AF-A0A1J5A499-F1
#
_cell.length_a   1.000
_cell.length_b   1.000
_cell.length_c   1.000
_cell.angle_alpha   90.00
_cell.angle_beta   90.00
_cell.angle_gamma   90.00
#
_symmetry.space_group_name_H-M   'P 1'
#
loop_
_entity.id
_entity.type
_entity.pdbx_description
1 polymer ?
#
loop_
_entity_poly.entity_id
_entity_poly.type
_entity_poly.pdbx_seq_one_letter_code
_entity_poly.pdbx_strand_id
1 'polypeptide(L)'
;MFRSKLATGAIALALMFLIGVFGAWASQASTTAVTASPAPVAQGAGGDNPAGVTAPDASTWVNCTANSVGVFSNRIHVRCNESYSGIRYFAYPATNAAAARYLSVLASAQVSGHLLQVLYDPADTSGTAYGCAASNCRPIQGIALY
;
A
#
# COMPACT_ATOMS: atom_id res chain seq x y z
N MET A 1 56.40 23.03 22.72
CA MET A 1 56.71 22.09 21.62
C MET A 1 56.03 20.74 21.86
N PHE A 2 54.71 20.58 21.70
CA PHE A 2 54.11 19.25 21.63
C PHE A 2 52.80 19.30 20.82
N ARG A 3 52.88 18.72 19.61
CA ARG A 3 51.83 17.93 18.93
C ARG A 3 50.69 18.64 18.18
N SER A 4 51.04 19.31 17.09
CA SER A 4 50.17 19.63 15.94
C SER A 4 49.98 18.46 14.95
N LYS A 5 49.78 17.22 15.42
CA LYS A 5 49.71 16.02 14.52
C LYS A 5 48.41 15.22 14.56
N LEU A 6 47.38 15.65 15.29
CA LEU A 6 46.12 14.89 15.39
C LEU A 6 45.10 15.18 14.27
N ALA A 7 45.22 16.31 13.56
CA ALA A 7 44.17 16.78 12.64
C ALA A 7 44.16 16.07 11.27
N THR A 8 45.26 15.45 10.84
CA THR A 8 45.39 14.91 9.48
C THR A 8 44.74 13.53 9.30
N GLY A 9 44.56 12.76 10.38
CA GLY A 9 44.01 11.39 10.31
C GLY A 9 42.50 11.31 10.10
N ALA A 10 41.74 12.30 10.59
CA ALA A 10 40.28 12.29 10.53
C ALA A 10 39.72 12.62 9.13
N ILE A 11 40.47 13.37 8.32
CA ILE A 11 40.03 13.84 7.00
C ILE A 11 40.08 12.70 5.96
N ALA A 12 41.05 11.78 6.07
CA ALA A 12 41.19 10.66 5.13
C ALA A 12 40.05 9.63 5.25
N LEU A 13 39.51 9.43 6.46
CA LEU A 13 38.39 8.51 6.71
C LEU A 13 37.04 9.05 6.21
N ALA A 14 36.83 10.36 6.25
CA ALA A 14 35.61 11.00 5.74
C ALA A 14 35.53 10.94 4.19
N LEU A 15 36.66 11.03 3.50
CA LEU A 15 36.71 10.95 2.03
C LEU A 15 36.45 9.54 1.49
N MET A 16 36.89 8.48 2.19
CA MET A 16 36.61 7.11 1.76
C MET A 16 35.14 6.68 1.94
N PHE A 17 34.40 7.28 2.88
CA PHE A 17 32.98 6.97 3.06
C PHE A 17 32.09 7.63 1.98
N LEU A 18 32.49 8.79 1.45
CA LEU A 18 31.72 9.50 0.41
C LEU A 18 31.84 8.88 -0.98
N ILE A 19 32.95 8.22 -1.32
CA ILE A 19 33.13 7.59 -2.63
C ILE A 19 32.47 6.19 -2.68
N GLY A 20 32.35 5.50 -1.54
CA GLY A 20 31.75 4.16 -1.45
C GLY A 20 30.22 4.11 -1.57
N VAL A 21 29.51 5.19 -1.21
CA VAL A 21 28.03 5.20 -1.19
C VAL A 21 27.41 5.54 -2.56
N PHE A 22 28.14 6.22 -3.45
CA PHE A 22 27.63 6.55 -4.80
C PHE A 22 27.76 5.42 -5.83
N GLY A 23 28.60 4.41 -5.59
CA GLY A 23 28.83 3.31 -6.54
C GLY A 23 27.74 2.23 -6.57
N ALA A 24 26.89 2.16 -5.54
CA ALA A 24 25.92 1.06 -5.39
C ALA A 24 24.56 1.32 -6.06
N TRP A 25 24.26 2.55 -6.49
CA TRP A 25 22.94 2.89 -7.08
C TRP A 25 22.92 2.94 -8.62
N ALA A 26 24.06 2.79 -9.28
CA ALA A 26 24.16 2.94 -10.74
C ALA A 26 23.85 1.65 -11.55
N SER A 27 23.56 0.52 -10.89
CA SER A 27 23.53 -0.79 -11.57
C SER A 27 22.15 -1.44 -11.74
N GLN A 28 21.05 -0.69 -11.65
CA GLN A 28 19.69 -1.25 -11.82
C GLN A 28 18.93 -0.78 -13.07
N ALA A 29 19.60 -0.17 -14.06
CA ALA A 29 18.97 0.21 -15.32
C ALA A 29 19.21 -0.84 -16.41
N SER A 30 18.70 -2.07 -16.25
CA SER A 30 18.61 -3.04 -17.35
C SER A 30 17.68 -4.20 -17.00
N THR A 31 16.38 -4.09 -17.29
CA THR A 31 15.54 -5.27 -17.59
C THR A 31 14.30 -4.91 -18.42
N THR A 32 14.34 -5.39 -19.66
CA THR A 32 13.23 -5.94 -20.46
C THR A 32 11.99 -5.08 -20.72
N ALA A 33 11.99 -4.47 -21.90
CA ALA A 33 10.77 -4.19 -22.65
C ALA A 33 10.01 -5.51 -22.90
N VAL A 34 8.85 -5.67 -22.26
CA VAL A 34 7.92 -6.76 -22.56
C VAL A 34 7.09 -6.33 -23.76
N THR A 35 7.49 -6.77 -24.95
CA THR A 35 6.56 -6.88 -26.09
C THR A 35 5.65 -8.07 -25.83
N ALA A 36 4.46 -7.80 -25.28
CA ALA A 36 3.32 -8.67 -25.42
C ALA A 36 2.07 -7.78 -25.46
N SER A 37 1.62 -7.47 -26.67
CA SER A 37 0.27 -6.96 -26.90
C SER A 37 -0.67 -8.15 -26.74
N PRO A 38 -1.51 -8.22 -25.70
CA PRO A 38 -2.55 -9.24 -25.66
C PRO A 38 -3.56 -8.93 -26.77
N ALA A 39 -3.77 -9.89 -27.66
CA ALA A 39 -4.89 -9.87 -28.59
C ALA A 39 -6.19 -9.63 -27.80
N PRO A 40 -7.14 -8.81 -28.30
CA PRO A 40 -8.45 -8.69 -27.68
C PRO A 40 -9.13 -10.05 -27.77
N VAL A 41 -9.26 -10.72 -26.63
CA VAL A 41 -10.10 -11.91 -26.51
C VAL A 41 -11.52 -11.44 -26.69
N ALA A 42 -12.16 -11.85 -27.78
CA ALA A 42 -13.58 -11.63 -27.99
C ALA A 42 -14.35 -12.22 -26.81
N GLN A 43 -15.08 -11.37 -26.07
CA GLN A 43 -16.09 -11.82 -25.12
C GLN A 43 -17.17 -12.54 -25.92
N GLY A 44 -17.17 -13.88 -25.82
CA GLY A 44 -18.23 -14.71 -26.36
C GLY A 44 -19.57 -14.31 -25.76
N ALA A 45 -20.55 -14.06 -26.63
CA ALA A 45 -21.94 -13.96 -26.24
C ALA A 45 -22.50 -15.36 -25.96
N GLY A 46 -23.07 -15.56 -24.78
CA GLY A 46 -23.78 -16.78 -24.35
C GLY A 46 -22.97 -17.57 -23.31
N GLY A 47 -23.52 -18.01 -22.19
CA GLY A 47 -24.86 -18.01 -21.63
C GLY A 47 -24.75 -18.52 -20.18
N ASP A 48 -25.87 -18.55 -19.47
CA ASP A 48 -26.06 -19.16 -18.15
C ASP A 48 -25.54 -18.35 -16.95
N ASN A 49 -26.32 -17.35 -16.56
CA ASN A 49 -26.29 -16.81 -15.20
C ASN A 49 -26.73 -17.91 -14.22
N PRO A 50 -25.88 -18.41 -13.30
CA PRO A 50 -26.41 -19.06 -12.11
C PRO A 50 -27.17 -17.99 -11.31
N ALA A 51 -28.50 -18.13 -11.28
CA ALA A 51 -29.35 -17.41 -10.34
C ALA A 51 -28.81 -17.62 -8.92
N GLY A 52 -28.43 -16.53 -8.25
CA GLY A 52 -28.06 -16.56 -6.83
C GLY A 52 -26.76 -15.88 -6.41
N VAL A 53 -26.17 -14.98 -7.21
CA VAL A 53 -25.30 -13.95 -6.61
C VAL A 53 -26.22 -12.83 -6.11
N THR A 54 -26.54 -12.87 -4.82
CA THR A 54 -27.00 -11.68 -4.10
C THR A 54 -26.00 -10.60 -4.44
N ALA A 55 -26.42 -9.54 -5.17
CA ALA A 55 -25.54 -8.42 -5.43
C ALA A 55 -24.95 -8.02 -4.08
N PRO A 56 -23.62 -8.00 -3.92
CA PRO A 56 -23.02 -7.52 -2.68
C PRO A 56 -23.59 -6.12 -2.43
N ASP A 57 -23.82 -5.81 -1.17
CA ASP A 57 -24.16 -4.46 -0.75
C ASP A 57 -23.23 -3.47 -1.46
N ALA A 58 -23.80 -2.38 -1.96
CA ALA A 58 -23.16 -1.58 -3.01
C ALA A 58 -21.80 -1.04 -2.55
N SER A 59 -20.71 -1.68 -3.00
CA SER A 59 -19.34 -1.21 -2.77
C SER A 59 -19.24 0.25 -3.18
N THR A 60 -18.67 1.07 -2.29
CA THR A 60 -18.59 2.52 -2.48
C THR A 60 -17.15 3.01 -2.35
N TRP A 61 -16.82 4.02 -3.15
CA TRP A 61 -15.53 4.70 -3.09
C TRP A 61 -15.61 5.88 -2.13
N VAL A 62 -14.63 5.98 -1.23
CA VAL A 62 -14.47 7.14 -0.34
C VAL A 62 -13.08 7.75 -0.47
N ASN A 63 -13.02 9.07 -0.43
CA ASN A 63 -11.77 9.83 -0.44
C ASN A 63 -11.29 10.04 1.00
N CYS A 64 -10.34 9.23 1.43
CA CYS A 64 -9.77 9.19 2.76
C CYS A 64 -8.44 9.96 2.84
N THR A 65 -8.32 10.87 3.79
CA THR A 65 -7.00 11.38 4.20
C THR A 65 -6.43 10.43 5.26
N ALA A 66 -5.39 9.69 4.89
CA ALA A 66 -4.77 8.70 5.78
C ALA A 66 -4.04 9.40 6.94
N ASN A 67 -4.53 9.17 8.17
CA ASN A 67 -3.92 9.72 9.38
C ASN A 67 -2.85 8.79 9.95
N SER A 68 -3.10 7.48 9.94
CA SER A 68 -2.17 6.47 10.44
C SER A 68 -2.34 5.15 9.72
N VAL A 69 -1.23 4.53 9.35
CA VAL A 69 -1.16 3.16 8.82
C VAL A 69 -0.41 2.29 9.83
N GLY A 70 -0.99 1.15 10.16
CA GLY A 70 -0.43 0.16 11.07
C GLY A 70 -0.37 -1.21 10.43
N VAL A 71 0.74 -1.93 10.67
CA VAL A 71 0.90 -3.32 10.26
C VAL A 71 0.82 -4.21 11.49
N PHE A 72 -0.13 -5.12 11.47
CA PHE A 72 -0.32 -6.15 12.49
C PHE A 72 0.01 -7.52 11.88
N SER A 73 0.19 -8.52 12.73
CA SER A 73 0.50 -9.89 12.28
C SER A 73 -0.57 -10.48 11.35
N ASN A 74 -1.84 -10.08 11.50
CA ASN A 74 -2.96 -10.59 10.72
C ASN A 74 -3.58 -9.59 9.73
N ARG A 75 -3.25 -8.30 9.81
CA ARG A 75 -3.82 -7.27 8.92
C ARG A 75 -2.92 -6.06 8.74
N ILE A 76 -3.09 -5.39 7.62
CA ILE A 76 -2.70 -4.00 7.42
C ILE A 76 -3.93 -3.14 7.68
N HIS A 77 -3.74 -2.05 8.39
CA HIS A 77 -4.82 -1.23 8.92
C HIS A 77 -4.53 0.23 8.57
N VAL A 78 -5.50 0.94 8.01
CA VAL A 78 -5.43 2.39 7.78
C VAL A 78 -6.56 3.07 8.54
N ARG A 79 -6.24 4.20 9.16
CA ARG A 79 -7.19 5.11 9.80
C ARG A 79 -7.33 6.36 8.94
N CYS A 80 -8.55 6.70 8.60
CA CYS A 80 -8.88 7.98 7.97
C CYS A 80 -9.11 9.07 9.03
N ASN A 81 -8.91 10.31 8.64
CA ASN A 81 -9.20 11.45 9.49
C ASN A 81 -10.72 11.62 9.68
N GLU A 82 -11.46 11.54 8.57
CA GLU A 82 -12.91 11.58 8.52
C GLU A 82 -13.53 10.20 8.77
N SER A 83 -14.83 10.18 9.06
CA SER A 83 -15.60 8.95 9.16
C SER A 83 -16.65 8.88 8.06
N TYR A 84 -16.79 7.71 7.44
CA TYR A 84 -17.74 7.43 6.38
C TYR A 84 -18.74 6.41 6.94
N SER A 85 -19.98 6.83 7.16
CA SER A 85 -21.03 5.97 7.75
C SER A 85 -20.63 5.36 9.12
N GLY A 86 -19.90 6.11 9.95
CA GLY A 86 -19.40 5.63 11.25
C GLY A 86 -18.13 4.77 11.17
N ILE A 87 -17.66 4.47 9.96
CA ILE A 87 -16.41 3.74 9.71
C ILE A 87 -15.27 4.74 9.58
N ARG A 88 -14.20 4.53 10.34
CA ARG A 88 -12.97 5.36 10.26
C ARG A 88 -11.76 4.52 9.87
N TYR A 89 -11.91 3.21 9.93
CA TYR A 89 -10.84 2.27 9.78
C TYR A 89 -11.10 1.34 8.60
N PHE A 90 -10.05 1.05 7.84
CA PHE A 90 -10.11 0.11 6.75
C PHE A 90 -8.95 -0.86 6.86
N ALA A 91 -9.20 -2.14 6.62
CA ALA A 91 -8.21 -3.19 6.84
C ALA A 91 -8.11 -4.15 5.66
N TYR A 92 -6.90 -4.66 5.44
CA TYR A 92 -6.59 -5.67 4.45
C TYR A 92 -5.86 -6.85 5.12
N PRO A 93 -6.20 -8.12 4.82
CA PRO A 93 -5.54 -9.26 5.46
C PRO A 93 -4.06 -9.34 5.10
N ALA A 94 -3.19 -9.52 6.11
CA ALA A 94 -1.74 -9.60 5.90
C ALA A 94 -1.30 -10.91 5.24
N THR A 95 -2.17 -11.92 5.22
CA THR A 95 -1.91 -13.25 4.63
C THR A 95 -2.08 -13.27 3.11
N ASN A 96 -2.68 -12.25 2.50
CA ASN A 96 -2.90 -12.19 1.07
C ASN A 96 -1.61 -11.75 0.34
N ALA A 97 -1.33 -12.36 -0.82
CA ALA A 97 -0.15 -12.04 -1.64
C ALA A 97 -0.05 -10.55 -2.04
N ALA A 98 -1.17 -9.84 -2.12
CA ALA A 98 -1.18 -8.41 -2.44
C ALA A 98 -0.89 -7.49 -1.24
N ALA A 99 -0.77 -8.02 -0.01
CA ALA A 99 -0.62 -7.22 1.20
C ALA A 99 0.52 -6.19 1.11
N ALA A 100 1.69 -6.58 0.60
CA ALA A 100 2.83 -5.67 0.44
C ALA A 100 2.54 -4.50 -0.50
N ARG A 101 1.75 -4.73 -1.57
CA ARG A 101 1.35 -3.66 -2.50
C ARG A 101 0.39 -2.69 -1.84
N TYR A 102 -0.59 -3.22 -1.09
CA TYR A 102 -1.51 -2.39 -0.31
C TYR A 102 -0.75 -1.54 0.71
N LEU A 103 0.17 -2.14 1.47
CA LEU A 103 0.99 -1.41 2.43
C LEU A 103 1.78 -0.27 1.77
N SER A 104 2.40 -0.51 0.62
CA SER A 104 3.16 0.52 -0.10
C SER A 104 2.30 1.72 -0.46
N VAL A 105 1.11 1.51 -1.02
CA VAL A 105 0.19 2.60 -1.41
C VAL A 105 -0.35 3.33 -0.17
N LEU A 106 -0.75 2.60 0.87
CA LEU A 106 -1.26 3.19 2.12
C LEU A 106 -0.20 4.05 2.81
N ALA A 107 1.03 3.54 2.92
CA ALA A 107 2.14 4.27 3.51
C ALA A 107 2.51 5.50 2.67
N SER A 108 2.49 5.37 1.34
CA SER A 108 2.70 6.50 0.43
C SER A 108 1.66 7.60 0.63
N ALA A 109 0.38 7.23 0.75
CA ALA A 109 -0.70 8.19 1.04
C ALA A 109 -0.49 8.91 2.38
N GLN A 110 -0.14 8.17 3.44
CA GLN A 110 0.09 8.76 4.76
C GLN A 110 1.27 9.74 4.78
N VAL A 111 2.40 9.37 4.17
CA VAL A 111 3.63 10.19 4.20
C VAL A 111 3.48 11.45 3.34
N SER A 112 2.81 11.32 2.20
CA SER A 112 2.64 12.43 1.26
C SER A 112 1.45 13.33 1.56
N GLY A 113 0.47 12.85 2.33
CA GLY A 113 -0.79 13.56 2.57
C GLY A 113 -1.74 13.55 1.37
N HIS A 114 -1.47 12.76 0.33
CA HIS A 114 -2.35 12.57 -0.81
C HIS A 114 -3.67 11.91 -0.43
N LEU A 115 -4.71 12.14 -1.24
CA LEU A 115 -6.01 11.53 -1.03
C LEU A 115 -5.93 10.05 -1.42
N LEU A 116 -6.28 9.18 -0.47
CA LEU A 116 -6.42 7.76 -0.68
C LEU A 116 -7.88 7.46 -1.03
N GLN A 117 -8.13 6.94 -2.22
CA GLN A 117 -9.42 6.35 -2.53
C GLN A 117 -9.48 4.92 -2.00
N VAL A 118 -10.53 4.61 -1.23
CA VAL A 118 -10.79 3.29 -0.68
C VAL A 118 -12.13 2.80 -1.16
N LEU A 119 -12.14 1.63 -1.80
CA LEU A 119 -13.35 0.88 -2.13
C LEU A 119 -13.65 -0.09 -0.99
N TYR A 120 -14.85 0.00 -0.43
CA TYR A 120 -15.32 -0.91 0.61
C TYR A 120 -16.83 -1.11 0.52
N ASP A 121 -17.31 -2.18 1.13
CA ASP A 121 -18.73 -2.43 1.37
C ASP A 121 -19.05 -2.06 2.85
N PRO A 122 -19.98 -1.11 3.11
CA PRO A 122 -20.37 -0.73 4.47
C PRO A 122 -21.05 -1.83 5.30
N ALA A 123 -21.59 -2.86 4.67
CA ALA A 123 -22.20 -4.02 5.34
C ALA A 123 -21.21 -5.17 5.55
N ASP A 124 -20.08 -5.19 4.82
CA ASP A 124 -19.10 -6.27 4.92
C ASP A 124 -18.33 -6.24 6.25
N THR A 125 -18.70 -7.12 7.18
CA THR A 125 -18.01 -7.30 8.46
C THR A 125 -17.04 -8.49 8.46
N SER A 126 -16.71 -9.07 7.30
CA SER A 126 -15.80 -10.22 7.20
C SER A 126 -14.40 -9.93 7.75
N GLY A 127 -14.05 -8.65 7.90
CA GLY A 127 -12.79 -8.22 8.50
C GLY A 127 -12.59 -8.65 9.95
N THR A 128 -13.66 -9.01 10.66
CA THR A 128 -13.57 -9.57 12.01
C THR A 128 -12.69 -10.83 12.06
N ALA A 129 -12.62 -11.61 10.97
CA ALA A 129 -11.76 -12.78 10.85
C ALA A 129 -10.25 -12.46 10.98
N TYR A 130 -9.85 -11.21 10.72
CA TYR A 130 -8.47 -10.72 10.90
C TYR A 130 -8.39 -9.55 11.88
N GLY A 131 -9.35 -9.47 12.82
CA GLY A 131 -9.32 -8.58 13.98
C GLY A 131 -9.73 -7.13 13.71
N CYS A 132 -10.41 -6.85 12.60
CA CYS A 132 -11.07 -5.58 12.32
C CYS A 132 -12.41 -5.53 13.08
N ALA A 133 -12.67 -4.47 13.85
CA ALA A 133 -13.89 -4.37 14.65
C ALA A 133 -15.11 -4.01 13.78
N ALA A 134 -16.15 -4.84 13.81
CA ALA A 134 -17.34 -4.69 12.96
C ALA A 134 -18.09 -3.35 13.14
N SER A 135 -17.87 -2.62 14.23
CA SER A 135 -18.53 -1.32 14.47
C SER A 135 -17.86 -0.14 13.78
N ASN A 136 -16.55 -0.18 13.51
CA ASN A 136 -15.80 1.00 13.05
C ASN A 136 -14.75 0.70 11.96
N CYS A 137 -14.62 -0.56 11.54
CA CYS A 137 -13.60 -1.02 10.61
C CYS A 137 -14.23 -1.87 9.49
N ARG A 138 -13.78 -1.68 8.24
CA ARG A 138 -14.25 -2.45 7.07
C ARG A 138 -13.12 -3.03 6.21
N PRO A 139 -13.35 -4.19 5.56
CA PRO A 139 -12.44 -4.75 4.57
C PRO A 139 -12.20 -3.79 3.42
N ILE A 140 -10.94 -3.67 3.02
CA ILE A 140 -10.55 -2.98 1.80
C ILE A 140 -10.75 -3.93 0.61
N GLN A 141 -11.56 -3.50 -0.35
CA GLN A 141 -11.78 -4.23 -1.61
C GLN A 141 -10.88 -3.69 -2.74
N GLY A 142 -10.51 -2.40 -2.67
CA GLY A 142 -9.62 -1.75 -3.63
C GLY A 142 -9.07 -0.43 -3.10
N ILE A 143 -7.92 0.00 -3.60
CA ILE A 143 -7.33 1.31 -3.28
C ILE A 143 -6.71 1.97 -4.51
N ALA A 144 -6.70 3.31 -4.51
CA ALA A 144 -6.00 4.14 -5.47
C ALA A 144 -5.48 5.41 -4.81
N LEU A 145 -4.38 5.96 -5.33
CA LEU A 145 -3.78 7.22 -4.86
C LEU A 145 -4.08 8.33 -5.87
N TYR A 146 -4.45 9.52 -5.38
CA TYR A 146 -4.72 10.71 -6.19
C TYR A 146 -3.89 11.93 -5.75
#